data_AF-A0A358UYN9-F1
#
_entry.id   AF-A0A358UYN9-F1
#
_cell.length_a   1.000
_cell.length_b   1.000
_cell.length_c   1.000
_cell.angle_alpha   90.00
_cell.angle_beta   90.00
_cell.angle_gamma   90.00
#
_symmetry.space_group_name_H-M   'P 1'
#
loop_
_entity.id
_entity.type
_entity.pdbx_description
1 polymer ?
#
loop_
_entity_poly.entity_id
_entity_poly.type
_entity_poly.pdbx_seq_one_letter_code
_entity_poly.pdbx_strand_id
1 'polypeptide(L)'
;MFRPEIKVLDCTIRDGGLCNDHKFSHDFVRRVFQALKNAGVDYMEIGYKSSKDQFSPDKFGPWKFCDDKDIEQVAEDCSLKI
;
A
#
# COMPACT_ATOMS: atom_id res chain seq x y z
N MET A 1 24.87 -8.47 12.55
CA MET A 1 25.03 -9.45 11.46
C MET A 1 23.90 -9.22 10.46
N PHE A 2 24.22 -8.97 9.18
CA PHE A 2 23.24 -8.86 8.10
C PHE A 2 22.98 -10.27 7.52
N ARG A 3 21.72 -10.61 7.26
CA ARG A 3 21.30 -11.91 6.70
C ARG A 3 20.58 -11.67 5.37
N PRO A 4 21.21 -11.90 4.21
CA PRO A 4 20.64 -11.56 2.91
C PRO A 4 19.39 -12.38 2.56
N GLU A 5 19.16 -13.51 3.25
CA GLU A 5 17.98 -14.35 3.07
C GLU A 5 16.73 -13.77 3.74
N ILE A 6 16.90 -12.86 4.70
CA ILE A 6 15.77 -12.20 5.35
C ILE A 6 15.20 -11.15 4.39
N LYS A 7 13.90 -11.25 4.16
CA LYS A 7 13.13 -10.30 3.38
C LYS A 7 12.19 -9.52 4.29
N VAL A 8 12.15 -8.21 4.13
CA VAL A 8 11.30 -7.32 4.91
C VAL A 8 10.06 -6.98 4.10
N LEU A 9 8.90 -7.22 4.70
CA LEU A 9 7.60 -6.80 4.18
C LEU A 9 7.04 -5.71 5.09
N ASP A 10 6.79 -4.53 4.53
CA ASP A 10 6.04 -3.47 5.18
C ASP A 10 4.55 -3.70 4.97
N CYS A 11 3.75 -3.65 6.03
CA CYS A 11 2.29 -3.73 5.97
C CYS A 11 1.61 -2.47 6.53
N THR A 12 2.31 -1.34 6.55
CA THR A 12 1.87 -0.12 7.25
C THR A 12 0.53 0.40 6.72
N ILE A 13 0.36 0.48 5.39
CA ILE A 13 -0.88 1.01 4.79
C ILE A 13 -2.04 0.01 4.94
N ARG A 14 -1.77 -1.28 4.75
CA ARG A 14 -2.78 -2.33 4.90
C ARG A 14 -3.27 -2.44 6.35
N ASP A 15 -2.36 -2.60 7.29
CA ASP A 15 -2.72 -2.86 8.69
C ASP A 15 -3.16 -1.57 9.39
N GLY A 16 -2.47 -0.46 9.14
CA GLY A 16 -2.89 0.87 9.59
C GLY A 16 -4.24 1.30 9.00
N GLY A 17 -4.65 0.73 7.86
CA GLY A 17 -5.96 0.93 7.26
C GLY A 17 -7.11 0.48 8.17
N LEU A 18 -6.88 -0.51 9.04
CA LEU A 18 -7.87 -0.96 10.03
C LEU A 18 -8.18 0.12 11.07
N CYS A 19 -7.24 1.02 11.36
CA CYS A 19 -7.41 2.10 12.34
C CYS A 19 -8.06 3.37 11.76
N ASN A 20 -8.06 3.55 10.44
CA ASN A 20 -8.49 4.80 9.78
C ASN A 20 -9.43 4.55 8.58
N ASP A 21 -10.18 3.45 8.59
CA ASP A 21 -11.07 3.05 7.48
C ASP A 21 -10.39 3.10 6.09
N HIS A 22 -9.07 2.85 6.03
CA HIS A 22 -8.28 2.89 4.79
C HIS A 22 -8.28 4.26 4.10
N LYS A 23 -8.49 5.36 4.85
CA LYS A 23 -8.56 6.75 4.34
C LYS A 23 -7.19 7.44 4.33
N PHE A 24 -6.16 6.78 3.82
CA PHE A 24 -4.90 7.45 3.51
C PHE A 24 -5.02 8.16 2.16
N SER A 25 -4.42 9.34 2.01
CA SER A 25 -4.36 10.00 0.71
C SER A 25 -3.34 9.31 -0.21
N HIS A 26 -3.54 9.41 -1.53
CA HIS A 26 -2.55 8.92 -2.50
C HIS A 26 -1.18 9.56 -2.31
N ASP A 27 -1.11 10.84 -1.95
CA ASP A 27 0.17 11.50 -1.65
C ASP A 27 0.88 10.86 -0.45
N PHE A 28 0.15 10.58 0.63
CA PHE A 28 0.71 9.92 1.79
C PHE A 28 1.26 8.53 1.43
N VAL A 29 0.47 7.73 0.71
CA VAL A 29 0.88 6.39 0.30
C VAL A 29 2.07 6.43 -0.67
N ARG A 30 2.10 7.36 -1.63
CA ARG A 30 3.25 7.58 -2.52
C ARG A 30 4.52 7.90 -1.73
N ARG A 31 4.43 8.76 -0.72
CA ARG A 31 5.58 9.11 0.13
C ARG A 31 6.08 7.94 0.96
N VAL A 32 5.18 7.10 1.49
CA VAL A 32 5.54 5.85 2.17
C VAL A 32 6.26 4.91 1.21
N PHE A 33 5.72 4.73 0.01
CA PHE A 33 6.33 3.91 -1.03
C PHE A 33 7.77 4.36 -1.36
N GLN A 34 7.97 5.66 -1.59
CA GLN A 34 9.30 6.23 -1.84
C GLN A 34 10.25 6.04 -0.65
N ALA A 35 9.76 6.18 0.59
CA ALA A 35 10.55 5.95 1.78
C ALA A 35 10.99 4.48 1.92
N LEU A 36 10.08 3.52 1.68
CA LEU A 36 10.36 2.08 1.72
C LEU A 36 11.38 1.67 0.65
N LYS A 37 11.23 2.19 -0.57
CA LYS A 37 12.19 2.01 -1.67
C LYS A 37 13.58 2.50 -1.27
N ASN A 38 13.68 3.72 -0.73
CA ASN A 38 14.95 4.30 -0.31
C ASN A 38 15.59 3.56 0.87
N ALA A 39 14.77 2.95 1.74
CA ALA A 39 15.21 2.12 2.84
C ALA A 39 15.64 0.70 2.43
N GLY A 40 15.41 0.30 1.17
CA GLY A 40 15.73 -1.04 0.68
C GLY A 40 14.81 -2.14 1.22
N VAL A 41 13.56 -1.80 1.55
CA VAL A 41 12.54 -2.78 1.96
C VAL A 41 12.14 -3.63 0.74
N ASP A 42 12.03 -4.95 0.94
CA ASP A 42 11.82 -5.88 -0.17
C ASP A 42 10.38 -5.87 -0.72
N TYR A 43 9.38 -5.72 0.17
CA TYR A 43 7.97 -5.79 -0.20
C TYR A 43 7.11 -4.77 0.56
N MET A 44 6.03 -4.32 -0.08
CA MET A 44 5.00 -3.49 0.54
C MET A 44 3.62 -4.14 0.33
N GLU A 45 2.90 -4.41 1.40
CA GLU A 45 1.48 -4.77 1.40
C GLU A 45 0.66 -3.48 1.45
N ILE A 46 0.13 -3.07 0.28
CA ILE A 46 -0.49 -1.74 0.11
C ILE A 46 -1.94 -1.66 0.62
N GLY A 47 -2.65 -2.78 0.73
CA GLY A 47 -4.04 -2.79 1.17
C GLY A 47 -4.77 -4.08 0.86
N TYR A 48 -6.11 -4.02 0.83
CA TYR A 48 -6.99 -5.15 0.54
C TYR A 48 -7.60 -5.03 -0.85
N LYS A 49 -7.96 -6.18 -1.45
CA LYS A 49 -8.75 -6.26 -2.69
C LYS A 49 -10.18 -6.71 -2.38
N SER A 50 -10.88 -5.92 -1.57
CA SER A 50 -12.23 -6.28 -1.06
C SER A 50 -13.33 -6.09 -2.11
N SER A 51 -14.42 -6.85 -2.01
CA SER A 51 -15.60 -6.65 -2.86
C SER A 51 -16.38 -5.38 -2.48
N LYS A 52 -16.77 -4.60 -3.48
CA LYS A 52 -17.62 -3.40 -3.33
C LYS A 52 -19.08 -3.74 -2.99
N ASP A 53 -19.49 -4.99 -3.16
CA ASP A 53 -20.82 -5.46 -2.74
C ASP A 53 -20.89 -5.67 -1.21
N GLN A 54 -19.75 -5.96 -0.58
CA GLN A 54 -19.65 -6.21 0.86
C GLN A 54 -19.21 -4.99 1.64
N PHE A 55 -18.42 -4.10 1.02
CA PHE A 55 -17.90 -2.89 1.64
C PHE A 55 -18.22 -1.67 0.78
N SER A 56 -18.87 -0.68 1.38
CA SER A 56 -19.23 0.56 0.69
C SER A 56 -17.99 1.43 0.42
N PRO A 57 -17.75 1.85 -0.85
CA PRO A 57 -16.70 2.81 -1.20
C PRO A 57 -16.84 4.18 -0.55
N ASP A 58 -18.04 4.55 -0.09
CA ASP A 58 -18.26 5.83 0.61
C ASP A 58 -17.81 5.77 2.07
N LYS A 59 -17.72 4.56 2.65
CA LYS A 59 -17.32 4.35 4.04
C LYS A 59 -15.82 4.13 4.18
N PHE A 60 -15.21 3.45 3.23
CA PHE A 60 -13.80 3.06 3.25
C PHE A 60 -13.01 3.76 2.14
N GLY A 61 -11.77 4.11 2.43
CA GLY A 61 -10.88 4.68 1.43
C GLY A 61 -10.35 3.65 0.42
N PRO A 62 -9.59 4.12 -0.59
CA PRO A 62 -9.22 3.34 -1.76
C PRO A 62 -8.41 2.09 -1.40
N TRP A 63 -7.61 2.11 -0.33
CA TRP A 63 -6.75 0.98 0.07
C TRP A 63 -7.51 -0.21 0.66
N LYS A 64 -8.83 -0.10 0.82
CA LYS A 64 -9.70 -1.26 1.12
C LYS A 64 -10.00 -2.10 -0.12
N PHE A 65 -9.94 -1.48 -1.30
CA PHE A 65 -10.32 -2.07 -2.58
C PHE A 65 -9.11 -2.24 -3.51
N CYS A 66 -8.12 -1.35 -3.42
CA CYS A 66 -6.90 -1.36 -4.22
C CYS A 66 -7.21 -1.59 -5.70
N ASP A 67 -8.07 -0.72 -6.26
CA ASP A 67 -8.33 -0.71 -7.71
C ASP A 67 -7.01 -0.40 -8.43
N ASP A 68 -6.81 -0.99 -9.61
CA ASP A 68 -5.52 -0.95 -10.30
C ASP A 68 -5.06 0.51 -10.58
N LYS A 69 -6.00 1.41 -10.91
CA LYS A 69 -5.76 2.85 -11.08
C LYS A 69 -5.11 3.52 -9.85
N ASP A 70 -5.50 3.12 -8.63
CA ASP A 70 -5.04 3.75 -7.40
C ASP A 70 -3.62 3.28 -7.08
N ILE A 71 -3.31 2.02 -7.42
CA ILE A 71 -1.96 1.44 -7.31
C ILE A 71 -1.04 2.09 -8.34
N GLU A 72 -1.45 2.14 -9.61
CA GLU A 72 -0.68 2.77 -10.69
C GLU A 72 -0.31 4.22 -10.34
N GLN A 73 -1.28 5.00 -9.86
CA GLN A 73 -1.08 6.40 -9.48
C GLN A 73 0.00 6.62 -8.41
N VAL A 74 0.16 5.69 -7.45
CA VAL A 74 1.17 5.82 -6.39
C VAL A 74 2.47 5.10 -6.69
N ALA A 75 2.44 4.12 -7.60
CA ALA A 75 3.59 3.35 -8.04
C ALA A 75 4.33 3.96 -9.24
N GLU A 76 3.76 4.94 -9.96
CA GLU A 76 4.29 5.54 -11.20
C GLU A 76 5.79 5.93 -11.16
N ASP A 77 6.32 6.42 -10.02
CA ASP A 77 7.74 6.81 -9.87
C ASP A 77 8.68 5.63 -9.51
N CYS A 78 8.13 4.42 -9.47
CA CYS A 78 8.84 3.24 -9.07
C CYS A 78 8.83 2.25 -10.22
N SER A 79 10.02 1.92 -10.70
CA SER A 79 10.31 0.88 -11.68
C SER A 79 9.98 -0.54 -11.19
N LEU A 80 9.00 -0.68 -10.31
CA LEU A 80 8.46 -1.94 -9.85
C LEU A 80 7.49 -2.44 -10.91
N LYS A 81 7.78 -3.64 -11.43
CA LYS A 81 6.83 -4.39 -12.23
C LYS A 81 5.70 -4.81 -11.30
N ILE A 82 4.51 -4.26 -11.52
CA ILE A 82 3.27 -4.69 -10.86
C ILE A 82 2.91 -6.08 -11.39
#